data_AF-A0A7W9P9F9-F1
#
_entry.id   AF-A0A7W9P9F9-F1
#
_cell.length_a   1.000
_cell.length_b   1.000
_cell.length_c   1.000
_cell.angle_alpha   90.00
_cell.angle_beta   90.00
_cell.angle_gamma   90.00
#
_symmetry.space_group_name_H-M   'P 1'
#
loop_
_entity.id
_entity.type
_entity.pdbx_description
1 polymer ?
#
loop_
_entity_poly.entity_id
_entity_poly.type
_entity_poly.pdbx_seq_one_letter_code
_entity_poly.pdbx_strand_id
1 'polypeptide(L)'
;MEHPDRPPAPTVIDVGVERERIAALEKIRQRLEAELDKAESGCGYAAMARQLRDTVNAIADARNRIYETLLGDEPERPAPERPDPE
;
A
#
# COMPACT_ATOMS: atom_id res chain seq x y z
N MET A 1 30.72 -18.01 -23.52
CA MET A 1 29.89 -16.78 -23.52
C MET A 1 28.64 -17.11 -22.73
N GLU A 2 28.54 -16.62 -21.51
CA GLU A 2 27.39 -16.84 -20.61
C GLU A 2 26.25 -15.89 -21.02
N HIS A 3 25.04 -16.43 -21.15
CA HIS A 3 23.85 -15.62 -21.43
C HIS A 3 23.48 -14.80 -20.19
N PRO A 4 23.14 -13.50 -20.33
CA PRO A 4 22.70 -12.69 -19.20
C PRO A 4 21.34 -13.18 -18.68
N ASP A 5 21.25 -13.25 -17.35
CA ASP A 5 20.09 -13.59 -16.53
C ASP A 5 18.76 -13.12 -17.14
N ARG A 6 17.86 -14.08 -17.39
CA ARG A 6 16.48 -13.80 -17.77
C ARG A 6 15.80 -13.08 -16.58
N PRO A 7 15.09 -11.96 -16.78
CA PRO A 7 14.38 -11.30 -15.68
C PRO A 7 13.36 -12.26 -15.05
N PRO A 8 13.14 -12.18 -13.72
CA PRO A 8 12.17 -13.03 -13.04
C PRO A 8 10.79 -12.85 -13.67
N ALA A 9 10.05 -13.95 -13.80
CA ALA A 9 8.72 -13.93 -14.39
C ALA A 9 7.81 -12.97 -13.59
N PRO A 10 6.93 -12.19 -14.27
CA PRO A 10 6.02 -11.28 -13.59
C PRO A 10 5.13 -12.06 -12.62
N THR A 11 5.15 -11.65 -11.35
CA THR A 11 4.28 -12.21 -10.31
C THR A 11 2.84 -11.93 -10.67
N VAL A 12 2.07 -12.96 -11.03
CA VAL A 12 0.63 -12.83 -11.24
C VAL A 12 0.00 -12.61 -9.86
N ILE A 13 -0.45 -11.38 -9.61
CA ILE A 13 -1.14 -11.01 -8.37
C ILE A 13 -2.62 -11.37 -8.54
N ASP A 14 -3.09 -12.35 -7.77
CA ASP A 14 -4.51 -12.68 -7.72
C ASP A 14 -5.29 -11.59 -6.97
N VAL A 15 -6.06 -10.82 -7.73
CA VAL A 15 -6.86 -9.69 -7.22
C VAL A 15 -7.92 -10.14 -6.21
N GLY A 16 -8.41 -11.38 -6.30
CA GLY A 16 -9.35 -11.94 -5.32
C GLY A 16 -8.70 -12.17 -3.96
N VAL A 17 -7.50 -12.76 -3.96
CA VAL A 17 -6.69 -12.99 -2.75
C VAL A 17 -6.30 -11.67 -2.09
N GLU A 18 -5.93 -10.66 -2.87
CA GLU A 18 -5.59 -9.35 -2.31
C GLU A 18 -6.82 -8.62 -1.72
N ARG A 19 -8.03 -8.82 -2.27
CA ARG A 19 -9.28 -8.30 -1.66
C ARG A 19 -9.59 -8.95 -0.32
N GLU A 20 -9.42 -10.26 -0.21
CA GLU A 20 -9.58 -10.98 1.06
C GLU A 20 -8.55 -10.53 2.10
N ARG A 21 -7.32 -10.30 1.65
CA ARG A 21 -6.24 -9.77 2.49
C ARG A 21 -6.56 -8.36 3.00
N ILE A 22 -7.10 -7.49 2.15
CA ILE A 22 -7.57 -6.15 2.54
C ILE A 22 -8.67 -6.25 3.60
N ALA A 23 -9.67 -7.11 3.40
CA ALA A 23 -10.77 -7.29 4.36
C ALA A 23 -10.28 -7.83 5.72
N ALA A 24 -9.30 -8.74 5.72
CA ALA A 24 -8.68 -9.24 6.93
C ALA A 24 -7.94 -8.14 7.71
N LEU A 25 -7.20 -7.28 6.99
CA LEU A 25 -6.49 -6.15 7.59
C LEU A 25 -7.44 -5.10 8.17
N GLU A 26 -8.54 -4.79 7.49
CA GLU A 26 -9.58 -3.87 8.00
C GLU A 26 -10.21 -4.40 9.29
N LYS A 27 -10.49 -5.70 9.36
CA LYS A 27 -11.03 -6.34 10.57
C LYS A 27 -10.06 -6.27 11.75
N ILE A 28 -8.76 -6.47 11.50
CA ILE A 28 -7.72 -6.32 12.52
C ILE A 28 -7.63 -4.86 12.99
N ARG A 29 -7.70 -3.90 12.06
CA ARG A 29 -7.69 -2.46 12.37
C ARG A 29 -8.84 -2.08 13.30
N GLN A 30 -10.07 -2.49 12.97
CA GLN A 30 -11.25 -2.20 13.79
C GLN A 30 -11.15 -2.81 15.20
N ARG A 31 -10.58 -4.02 15.31
CA ARG A 31 -10.35 -4.64 16.61
C ARG A 31 -9.34 -3.85 17.45
N LEU A 32 -8.24 -3.42 16.84
CA LEU A 32 -7.21 -2.61 17.52
C LEU A 32 -7.77 -1.24 17.92
N GLU A 33 -8.58 -0.59 17.07
CA GLU A 33 -9.28 0.65 17.39
C GLU A 33 -10.22 0.48 18.59
N ALA A 34 -10.99 -0.61 18.65
CA ALA A 34 -11.87 -0.91 19.78
C ALA A 34 -11.10 -1.26 21.07
N GLU A 35 -9.90 -1.81 20.96
CA GLU A 35 -9.01 -2.08 22.10
C GLU A 35 -8.37 -0.78 22.63
N LEU A 36 -8.05 0.18 21.75
CA LEU A 36 -7.57 1.52 22.13
C LEU A 36 -8.64 2.37 22.81
N ASP A 37 -9.87 2.35 22.31
CA ASP A 37 -11.00 3.07 22.88
C ASP A 37 -11.26 2.62 24.34
N LYS A 38 -11.09 1.33 24.61
CA LYS A 38 -11.12 0.76 25.97
C LYS A 38 -9.90 1.15 26.81
N ALA A 39 -8.75 1.39 26.17
CA ALA A 39 -7.48 1.70 26.81
C ALA A 39 -7.36 3.18 27.25
N GLU A 40 -8.13 4.11 26.66
CA GLU A 40 -8.24 5.50 27.14
C GLU A 40 -8.71 5.61 28.60
N SER A 41 -9.27 4.52 29.17
CA SER A 41 -9.69 4.44 30.57
C SER A 41 -8.58 4.06 31.59
N GLY A 42 -7.31 3.89 31.20
CA GLY A 42 -6.27 3.45 32.15
C GLY A 42 -4.83 3.88 31.80
N CYS A 43 -4.19 4.61 32.72
CA CYS A 43 -2.81 5.07 32.65
C CYS A 43 -1.82 3.88 32.47
N GLY A 44 -1.20 3.79 31.28
CA GLY A 44 -0.22 2.76 30.91
C GLY A 44 0.03 2.64 29.39
N TYR A 45 -0.89 3.18 28.57
CA TYR A 45 -0.90 2.99 27.12
C TYR A 45 -0.17 4.05 26.29
N ALA A 46 0.40 5.11 26.88
CA ALA A 46 1.05 6.18 26.10
C ALA A 46 2.23 5.66 25.25
N ALA A 47 2.99 4.67 25.74
CA ALA A 47 4.05 4.01 24.98
C ALA A 47 3.50 3.16 23.82
N MET A 48 2.41 2.42 24.06
CA MET A 48 1.75 1.61 23.03
C MET A 48 1.06 2.48 21.97
N ALA A 49 0.43 3.58 22.37
CA ALA A 49 -0.20 4.54 21.47
C ALA A 49 0.83 5.20 20.55
N ARG A 50 2.04 5.47 21.06
CA ARG A 50 3.17 5.95 20.25
C ARG A 50 3.65 4.89 19.25
N GLN A 51 3.89 3.67 19.71
CA GLN A 51 4.27 2.55 18.84
C GLN A 51 3.23 2.28 17.75
N LEU A 52 1.95 2.36 18.11
CA LEU A 52 0.87 2.19 17.15
C LEU A 52 0.85 3.33 16.12
N ARG A 53 1.01 4.58 16.57
CA ARG A 53 1.10 5.74 15.67
C ARG A 53 2.28 5.62 14.71
N ASP A 54 3.43 5.18 15.20
CA ASP A 54 4.62 4.95 14.37
C ASP A 54 4.37 3.85 13.34
N THR A 55 3.68 2.77 13.73
CA THR A 55 3.30 1.67 12.84
C THR A 55 2.33 2.15 11.74
N VAL A 56 1.32 2.94 12.10
CA VAL A 56 0.36 3.51 11.14
C VAL A 56 1.06 4.43 10.14
N ASN A 57 2.00 5.26 10.58
CA ASN A 57 2.79 6.12 9.69
C ASN A 57 3.65 5.31 8.73
N ALA A 58 4.32 4.26 9.21
CA ALA A 58 5.12 3.37 8.35
C ALA A 58 4.26 2.70 7.25
N ILE A 59 3.01 2.33 7.57
CA ILE A 59 2.06 1.77 6.59
C ILE A 59 1.66 2.83 5.56
N ALA A 60 1.41 4.07 5.99
CA ALA A 60 1.06 5.17 5.09
C ALA A 60 2.22 5.50 4.13
N ASP A 61 3.45 5.50 4.62
CA ASP A 61 4.66 5.72 3.81
C ASP A 61 4.86 4.59 2.79
N ALA A 62 4.69 3.34 3.21
CA ALA A 62 4.76 2.19 2.32
C ALA A 62 3.70 2.27 1.20
N ARG A 63 2.47 2.68 1.55
CA ARG A 63 1.39 2.90 0.58
C ARG A 63 1.74 3.99 -0.43
N ASN A 64 2.28 5.12 0.04
CA ASN A 64 2.65 6.23 -0.84
C ASN A 64 3.76 5.82 -1.82
N ARG A 65 4.78 5.06 -1.37
CA ARG A 65 5.81 4.53 -2.27
C ARG A 65 5.26 3.58 -3.34
N ILE A 66 4.27 2.76 -2.98
CA ILE A 66 3.60 1.89 -3.95
C ILE A 66 2.87 2.73 -5.01
N TYR A 67 2.16 3.78 -4.60
CA TYR A 67 1.53 4.70 -5.55
C TYR A 67 2.55 5.40 -6.43
N GLU A 68 3.64 5.94 -5.88
CA GLU A 68 4.71 6.57 -6.65
C GLU A 68 5.33 5.61 -7.67
N THR A 69 5.49 4.33 -7.31
CA THR A 69 5.99 3.30 -8.22
C THR A 69 4.97 3.05 -9.36
N LEU A 70 3.68 2.94 -9.04
CA LEU A 70 2.62 2.73 -10.03
C LEU A 70 2.39 3.94 -10.95
N LEU A 71 2.60 5.15 -10.44
CA LEU A 71 2.53 6.41 -11.20
C LEU A 71 3.81 6.67 -12.02
N GLY A 72 4.97 6.19 -11.56
CA GLY A 72 6.23 6.29 -12.29
C GLY A 72 6.35 5.32 -13.47
N ASP A 73 5.55 4.25 -13.48
CA ASP A 73 5.48 3.26 -14.56
C ASP A 73 4.41 3.59 -15.62
N GLU A 74 3.79 4.77 -15.58
CA GLU A 74 2.93 5.22 -16.68
C GLU A 74 3.85 5.64 -17.85
N PRO A 75 3.92 4.88 -18.97
CA PRO A 75 4.65 5.35 -20.13
C PRO A 75 3.99 6.65 -20.56
N GLU A 76 4.79 7.71 -20.75
CA GLU A 76 4.34 8.97 -21.34
C GLU A 76 3.45 8.63 -22.53
N ARG A 77 2.13 8.73 -22.34
CA ARG A 77 1.18 8.50 -23.42
C ARG A 77 1.48 9.63 -24.39
N PRO A 78 1.96 9.36 -25.63
CA PRO A 78 2.21 10.43 -26.57
C PRO A 78 0.91 11.21 -26.69
N ALA A 79 1.02 12.54 -26.54
CA ALA A 79 -0.11 13.44 -26.58
C ALA A 79 -0.97 13.09 -27.81
N PRO A 80 -2.31 13.04 -27.70
CA PRO A 80 -3.15 12.75 -28.86
C PRO A 80 -2.85 13.79 -29.94
N GLU A 81 -2.40 13.30 -31.11
CA GLU A 81 -2.19 14.13 -32.29
C GLU A 81 -3.47 14.92 -32.53
N ARG A 82 -3.35 16.26 -32.50
CA ARG A 82 -4.44 17.13 -32.91
C ARG A 82 -4.70 16.82 -34.39
N PRO A 83 -5.96 16.57 -34.81
CA PRO A 83 -6.24 16.38 -36.22
C PRO A 83 -5.89 17.67 -36.96
N ASP A 84 -5.08 17.55 -38.01
CA ASP A 84 -4.77 18.65 -38.91
C ASP A 84 -6.08 19.21 -39.49
N PRO A 85 -6.28 20.54 -39.46
CA PRO A 85 -7.39 21.15 -40.15
C PRO A 85 -7.04 21.23 -41.64
N GLU A 86 -7.83 20.56 -42.49
CA GLU A 86 -7.90 20.83 -43.93
C GLU A 86 -8.41 22.25 -44.23
#